data_AF-A0A1Q6EPH7-F1
#
_entry.id   AF-A0A1Q6EPH7-F1
#
_cell.length_a   1.000
_cell.length_b   1.000
_cell.length_c   1.000
_cell.angle_alpha   90.00
_cell.angle_beta   90.00
_cell.angle_gamma   90.00
#
_symmetry.space_group_name_H-M   'P 1'
#
loop_
_entity.id
_entity.type
_entity.pdbx_description
1 polymer ?
#
loop_
_entity_poly.entity_id
_entity_poly.type
_entity_poly.pdbx_seq_one_letter_code
_entity_poly.pdbx_strand_id
1 'polypeptide(L)'
;MTSTILFLTLLALLVLLIVAYRGDFAEPSILFVVGFTLAVFNGLTNYRTWDFDLSMQTCFVVGFGTFAFALTAYGVKVFFRSCVGHRTAHREYGEPQDIVLPMWVYVGGLLFTGLALLIVSRQIISLTLPYGGDGSLDKAIGLYDKLNKFSTKGVALSGIPSLLHLATNAMAYAWLFLAMRSVVVRSLHNDYLAVINVLAAVPMTLISGGRNSLIQLGVAAWTYWALFRRQNNRWKGMRLGFRTVLKFVAIALVGLASFKPLLSLMGRKAGDSTMYEYLSIYIGAPIKNLDAYLTNSMSPSLAVKSTQWGDMTLASTRASFPQIFGKTVLDWMQWQPFQRYGERSLGNVFTTYYAFIFDWGIAGAMLAIVLIAALSQLCYESAVFALQYGKAGIPISMMLYGAIGYCCAFSFFSNRWMSTMFNQIMLRNIIIWVVLIFFVNSVRIRKRAFAKRVVLYV
;
A
#
# COMPACT_ATOMS: atom_id res chain seq x y z
N MET A 1 10.90 2.99 30.04
CA MET A 1 10.40 4.39 30.03
C MET A 1 10.55 5.08 28.67
N THR A 2 11.55 4.71 27.88
CA THR A 2 11.89 5.30 26.57
C THR A 2 10.81 5.07 25.51
N SER A 3 10.17 3.90 25.50
CA SER A 3 9.06 3.58 24.59
C SER A 3 7.87 4.53 24.78
N THR A 4 7.55 4.89 26.01
CA THR A 4 6.46 5.81 26.34
C THR A 4 6.78 7.22 25.86
N ILE A 5 8.04 7.66 26.03
CA ILE A 5 8.50 8.96 25.52
C ILE A 5 8.36 8.99 23.99
N LEU A 6 8.85 7.96 23.29
CA LEU A 6 8.72 7.86 21.84
C LEU A 6 7.24 7.91 21.41
N PHE A 7 6.35 7.18 22.09
CA PHE A 7 4.92 7.20 21.80
C PHE A 7 4.34 8.62 21.91
N LEU A 8 4.64 9.32 23.01
CA LEU A 8 4.16 10.68 23.22
C LEU A 8 4.73 11.66 22.19
N THR A 9 6.00 11.53 21.82
CA THR A 9 6.63 12.33 20.75
C THR A 9 5.95 12.11 19.40
N LEU A 10 5.71 10.85 19.02
CA LEU A 10 5.03 10.52 17.76
C LEU A 10 3.58 10.99 17.77
N LEU A 11 2.87 10.88 18.91
CA LEU A 11 1.51 11.37 19.06
C LEU A 11 1.44 12.90 18.94
N ALA A 12 2.36 13.62 19.60
CA ALA A 12 2.46 15.07 19.50
C ALA A 12 2.75 15.51 18.06
N LEU A 13 3.69 14.84 17.38
CA LEU A 13 4.00 15.09 15.97
C LEU A 13 2.77 14.82 15.08
N LEU A 14 2.04 13.73 15.31
CA LEU A 14 0.84 13.40 14.55
C LEU A 14 -0.25 14.48 14.72
N VAL A 15 -0.51 14.93 15.95
CA VAL A 15 -1.46 16.02 16.23
C VAL A 15 -1.01 17.31 15.54
N LEU A 16 0.27 17.65 15.63
CA LEU A 16 0.84 18.82 14.95
C LEU A 16 0.62 18.75 13.44
N LEU A 17 0.88 17.60 12.80
CA LEU A 17 0.68 17.43 11.36
C LEU A 17 -0.79 17.52 10.97
N ILE A 18 -1.71 16.92 11.74
CA ILE A 18 -3.14 17.01 11.50
C ILE A 18 -3.60 18.47 11.55
N VAL A 19 -3.11 19.26 12.52
CA VAL A 19 -3.42 20.69 12.63
C VAL A 19 -2.79 21.47 11.47
N ALA A 20 -1.50 21.26 11.20
CA ALA A 20 -0.75 21.96 10.15
C ALA A 20 -1.35 21.75 8.75
N TYR A 21 -1.80 20.52 8.46
CA TYR A 21 -2.46 20.20 7.20
C TYR A 21 -3.99 20.32 7.23
N ARG A 22 -4.55 20.94 8.28
CA ARG A 22 -6.00 21.23 8.40
C ARG A 22 -6.87 19.97 8.22
N GLY A 23 -6.44 18.84 8.78
CA GLY A 23 -7.16 17.56 8.75
C GLY A 23 -7.01 16.76 7.46
N ASP A 24 -5.97 17.00 6.68
CA ASP A 24 -5.68 16.26 5.46
C ASP A 24 -5.07 14.87 5.75
N PHE A 25 -5.90 13.89 6.13
CA PHE A 25 -5.42 12.55 6.46
C PHE A 25 -4.87 11.74 5.28
N ALA A 26 -4.91 12.28 4.07
CA ALA A 26 -4.24 11.69 2.91
C ALA A 26 -2.77 12.11 2.83
N GLU A 27 -2.29 13.08 3.62
CA GLU A 27 -0.91 13.57 3.53
C GLU A 27 0.12 12.45 3.81
N PRO A 28 1.19 12.31 3.00
CA PRO A 28 2.19 11.26 3.18
C PRO A 28 2.80 11.20 4.58
N SER A 29 3.09 12.37 5.17
CA SER A 29 3.69 12.48 6.50
C SER A 29 2.73 12.02 7.62
N ILE A 30 1.43 12.31 7.49
CA ILE A 30 0.42 11.79 8.42
C ILE A 30 0.32 10.27 8.32
N LEU A 31 0.29 9.71 7.10
CA LEU A 31 0.24 8.26 6.88
C LEU A 31 1.49 7.57 7.45
N PHE A 32 2.68 8.15 7.23
CA PHE A 32 3.92 7.60 7.76
C PHE A 32 3.94 7.61 9.30
N VAL A 33 3.64 8.76 9.92
CA VAL A 33 3.68 8.90 11.38
C VAL A 33 2.61 8.03 12.06
N VAL A 34 1.37 8.01 11.57
CA VAL A 34 0.29 7.22 12.19
C VAL A 34 0.63 5.72 12.24
N GLY A 35 1.28 5.19 11.21
CA GLY A 35 1.73 3.80 11.19
C GLY A 35 2.70 3.49 12.33
N PHE A 36 3.72 4.33 12.54
CA PHE A 36 4.66 4.17 13.66
C PHE A 36 4.00 4.43 15.02
N THR A 37 3.09 5.41 15.14
CA THR A 37 2.34 5.63 16.39
C THR A 37 1.53 4.41 16.79
N LEU A 38 0.83 3.77 15.83
CA LEU A 38 0.05 2.56 16.09
C LEU A 38 0.94 1.37 16.46
N ALA A 39 2.09 1.24 15.83
CA ALA A 39 3.06 0.18 16.13
C ALA A 39 3.64 0.33 17.54
N VAL A 40 4.05 1.53 17.96
CA VAL A 40 4.54 1.77 19.33
C VAL A 40 3.41 1.59 20.35
N PHE A 41 2.19 2.06 20.07
CA PHE A 41 1.03 1.83 20.92
C PHE A 41 0.78 0.34 21.15
N ASN A 42 0.75 -0.46 20.09
CA ASN A 42 0.57 -1.91 20.20
C ASN A 42 1.75 -2.62 20.88
N GLY A 43 2.97 -2.10 20.73
CA GLY A 43 4.12 -2.58 21.50
C GLY A 43 3.96 -2.34 22.99
N LEU A 44 3.49 -1.15 23.39
CA LEU A 44 3.22 -0.79 24.79
C LEU A 44 2.12 -1.66 25.41
N THR A 45 1.08 -2.04 24.66
CA THR A 45 0.08 -3.00 25.15
C THR A 45 0.64 -4.41 25.35
N ASN A 46 1.81 -4.71 24.78
CA ASN A 46 2.58 -5.95 24.98
C ASN A 46 3.82 -5.74 25.86
N TYR A 47 3.91 -4.65 26.64
CA TYR A 47 5.10 -4.27 27.41
C TYR A 47 5.68 -5.42 28.24
N ARG A 48 4.84 -6.13 29.01
CA ARG A 48 5.27 -7.26 29.84
C ARG A 48 5.63 -8.51 29.05
N THR A 49 5.04 -8.70 27.87
CA THR A 49 5.16 -9.95 27.10
C THR A 49 6.44 -9.97 26.26
N TRP A 50 6.85 -8.82 25.75
CA TRP A 50 8.03 -8.69 24.87
C TRP A 50 9.15 -7.86 25.46
N ASP A 51 8.99 -7.42 26.73
CA ASP A 51 9.84 -6.41 27.33
C ASP A 51 10.01 -5.21 26.39
N PHE A 52 8.87 -4.57 26.08
CA PHE A 52 8.80 -3.50 25.10
C PHE A 52 9.35 -2.17 25.66
N ASP A 53 10.53 -2.22 26.27
CA ASP A 53 11.35 -1.03 26.55
C ASP A 53 12.41 -0.89 25.46
N LEU A 54 12.16 0.01 24.52
CA LEU A 54 13.00 0.22 23.35
C LEU A 54 14.29 0.96 23.75
N SER A 55 15.41 0.62 23.15
CA SER A 55 16.66 1.35 23.37
C SER A 55 16.57 2.81 22.91
N MET A 56 17.41 3.67 23.51
CA MET A 56 17.53 5.06 23.09
C MET A 56 17.91 5.19 21.61
N GLN A 57 18.70 4.26 21.08
CA GLN A 57 19.08 4.22 19.67
C GLN A 57 17.86 4.01 18.77
N THR A 58 16.97 3.08 19.12
CA THR A 58 15.72 2.87 18.38
C THR A 58 14.80 4.07 18.46
N CYS A 59 14.66 4.68 19.64
CA CYS A 59 13.89 5.90 19.82
C CYS A 59 14.43 7.05 18.95
N PHE A 60 15.75 7.20 18.87
CA PHE A 60 16.39 8.19 18.01
C PHE A 60 16.12 7.90 16.53
N VAL A 61 16.38 6.67 16.06
CA VAL A 61 16.16 6.28 14.66
C VAL A 61 14.72 6.52 14.22
N VAL A 62 13.74 6.08 15.01
CA VAL A 62 12.32 6.20 14.66
C VAL A 62 11.83 7.64 14.84
N GLY A 63 12.17 8.29 15.95
CA GLY A 63 11.74 9.66 16.25
C GLY A 63 12.36 10.69 15.30
N PHE A 64 13.67 10.65 15.11
CA PHE A 64 14.35 11.53 14.16
C PHE A 64 13.96 11.22 12.72
N GLY A 65 13.85 9.95 12.34
CA GLY A 65 13.41 9.56 10.99
C GLY A 65 12.00 10.04 10.65
N THR A 66 11.04 9.90 11.57
CA THR A 66 9.67 10.42 11.37
C THR A 66 9.63 11.94 11.31
N PHE A 67 10.44 12.63 12.12
CA PHE A 67 10.59 14.08 12.04
C PHE A 67 11.21 14.52 10.70
N ALA A 68 12.28 13.86 10.26
CA ALA A 68 12.93 14.13 8.97
C ALA A 68 11.95 13.93 7.81
N PHE A 69 11.18 12.83 7.81
CA PHE A 69 10.12 12.60 6.82
C PHE A 69 9.12 13.76 6.79
N ALA A 70 8.63 14.18 7.96
CA ALA A 70 7.65 15.26 8.07
C ALA A 70 8.20 16.61 7.59
N LEU A 71 9.44 16.94 7.97
CA LEU A 71 10.11 18.17 7.55
C LEU A 71 10.35 18.20 6.05
N THR A 72 10.85 17.11 5.47
CA THR A 72 11.06 17.00 4.02
C THR A 72 9.74 17.10 3.26
N ALA A 73 8.70 16.40 3.70
CA ALA A 73 7.37 16.48 3.11
C ALA A 73 6.84 17.93 3.12
N TYR A 74 6.97 18.63 4.25
CA TYR A 74 6.59 20.04 4.33
C TYR A 74 7.41 20.92 3.37
N GLY A 75 8.73 20.73 3.33
CA GLY A 75 9.62 21.46 2.42
C GLY A 75 9.26 21.26 0.95
N VAL A 76 9.01 20.02 0.52
CA VAL A 76 8.58 19.70 -0.85
C VAL A 76 7.22 20.30 -1.18
N LYS A 77 6.28 20.31 -0.23
CA LYS A 77 4.97 20.96 -0.42
C LYS A 77 5.11 22.46 -0.65
N VAL A 78 5.90 23.15 0.17
CA VAL A 78 6.18 24.58 0.02
C VAL A 78 6.84 24.85 -1.33
N PHE A 79 7.87 24.06 -1.67
CA PHE A 79 8.59 24.19 -2.94
C PHE A 79 7.66 23.97 -4.15
N PHE A 80 6.87 22.89 -4.17
CA PHE A 80 5.94 22.58 -5.25
C PHE A 80 4.92 23.71 -5.45
N ARG A 81 4.37 24.25 -4.35
CA ARG A 81 3.45 25.39 -4.40
C ARG A 81 4.12 26.66 -4.91
N SER A 82 5.36 26.93 -4.56
CA SER A 82 6.08 28.09 -5.10
C SER A 82 6.32 27.98 -6.60
N CYS A 83 6.72 26.80 -7.08
CA CYS A 83 6.98 26.54 -8.50
C CYS A 83 5.70 26.54 -9.36
N VAL A 84 4.62 25.95 -8.84
CA VAL A 84 3.37 25.76 -9.58
C VAL A 84 2.36 26.90 -9.35
N GLY A 85 2.39 27.52 -8.17
CA GLY A 85 1.46 28.60 -7.76
C GLY A 85 1.52 29.83 -8.67
N HIS A 86 2.70 30.20 -9.16
CA HIS A 86 2.85 31.25 -10.17
C HIS A 86 2.10 30.94 -11.47
N ARG A 87 2.00 29.65 -11.85
CA ARG A 87 1.31 29.20 -13.06
C ARG A 87 -0.21 29.08 -12.88
N THR A 88 -0.70 29.03 -11.64
CA THR A 88 -2.12 28.81 -11.32
C THR A 88 -2.80 29.97 -10.61
N ALA A 89 -2.12 31.10 -10.36
CA ALA A 89 -2.68 32.26 -9.68
C ALA A 89 -4.00 32.78 -10.30
N HIS A 90 -4.18 32.58 -11.61
CA HIS A 90 -5.38 32.98 -12.36
C HIS A 90 -6.32 31.81 -12.72
N ARG A 91 -6.03 30.57 -12.29
CA ARG A 91 -6.90 29.42 -12.57
C ARG A 91 -7.88 29.21 -11.43
N GLU A 92 -9.16 29.20 -11.78
CA GLU A 92 -10.19 28.69 -10.89
C GLU A 92 -10.07 27.16 -10.73
N TYR A 93 -10.52 26.66 -9.59
CA TYR A 93 -10.63 25.22 -9.39
C TYR A 93 -11.60 24.62 -10.41
N GLY A 94 -11.18 23.55 -11.08
CA GLY A 94 -12.04 22.82 -11.99
C GLY A 94 -13.17 22.15 -11.21
N GLU A 95 -14.41 22.47 -11.56
CA GLU A 95 -15.57 21.73 -11.03
C GLU A 95 -15.47 20.25 -11.46
N PRO A 96 -15.75 19.29 -10.55
CA PRO A 96 -15.69 17.87 -10.89
C PRO A 96 -16.65 17.53 -12.02
N GLN A 97 -16.14 17.01 -13.15
CA GLN A 97 -16.98 16.59 -14.28
C GLN A 97 -17.29 15.10 -14.27
N ASP A 98 -18.49 14.68 -14.64
CA ASP A 98 -18.80 13.25 -14.75
C ASP A 98 -17.90 12.51 -15.76
N ILE A 99 -17.49 11.29 -15.36
CA ILE A 99 -16.81 10.31 -16.20
C ILE A 99 -17.77 9.13 -16.36
N VAL A 100 -18.69 9.25 -17.31
CA VAL A 100 -19.68 8.19 -17.60
C VAL A 100 -19.15 7.29 -18.70
N LEU A 101 -18.83 6.04 -18.35
CA LEU A 101 -18.46 5.01 -19.32
C LEU A 101 -19.72 4.33 -19.88
N PRO A 102 -19.66 3.78 -21.10
CA PRO A 102 -20.75 2.98 -21.63
C PRO A 102 -20.82 1.59 -20.95
N MET A 103 -22.01 1.01 -20.86
CA MET A 103 -22.28 -0.25 -20.13
C MET A 103 -21.32 -1.38 -20.51
N TRP A 104 -20.99 -1.52 -21.79
CA TRP A 104 -20.10 -2.57 -22.28
C TRP A 104 -18.69 -2.52 -21.69
N VAL A 105 -18.20 -1.35 -21.24
CA VAL A 105 -16.90 -1.23 -20.58
C VAL A 105 -16.93 -1.87 -19.20
N TYR A 106 -18.01 -1.68 -18.44
CA TYR A 106 -18.19 -2.31 -17.13
C TYR A 106 -18.40 -3.82 -17.25
N VAL A 107 -19.22 -4.25 -18.21
CA VAL A 107 -19.45 -5.68 -18.48
C VAL A 107 -18.16 -6.34 -18.97
N GLY A 108 -17.43 -5.70 -19.89
CA GLY A 108 -16.15 -6.18 -20.37
C GLY A 108 -15.10 -6.30 -19.26
N GLY A 109 -15.03 -5.32 -18.34
CA GLY A 109 -14.18 -5.39 -17.15
C GLY A 109 -14.50 -6.57 -16.22
N LEU A 110 -15.79 -6.82 -16.00
CA LEU A 110 -16.26 -7.93 -15.18
C LEU A 110 -15.95 -9.29 -15.82
N LEU A 111 -16.25 -9.44 -17.12
CA LEU A 111 -15.96 -10.65 -17.88
C LEU A 111 -14.45 -10.93 -17.93
N PHE A 112 -13.63 -9.89 -18.14
CA PHE A 112 -12.17 -10.01 -18.11
C PHE A 112 -11.68 -10.50 -16.75
N THR A 113 -12.18 -9.92 -15.66
CA THR A 113 -11.81 -10.30 -14.30
C THR A 113 -12.20 -11.74 -13.97
N GLY A 114 -13.41 -12.16 -14.36
CA GLY A 114 -13.89 -13.53 -14.17
C GLY A 114 -13.06 -14.55 -14.96
N LEU A 115 -12.78 -14.28 -16.23
CA LEU A 115 -11.96 -15.16 -17.07
C LEU A 115 -10.52 -15.24 -16.54
N ALA A 116 -9.93 -14.10 -16.17
CA ALA A 116 -8.60 -14.04 -15.57
C ALA A 116 -8.53 -14.88 -14.29
N LEU A 117 -9.53 -14.77 -13.42
CA LEU A 117 -9.60 -15.53 -12.17
C LEU A 117 -9.62 -17.04 -12.43
N LEU A 118 -10.41 -17.50 -13.39
CA LEU A 118 -10.47 -18.92 -13.76
C LEU A 118 -9.12 -19.44 -14.28
N ILE A 119 -8.47 -18.69 -15.18
CA ILE A 119 -7.19 -19.09 -15.77
C ILE A 119 -6.08 -19.13 -14.70
N VAL A 120 -6.00 -18.10 -13.86
CA VAL A 120 -4.99 -18.02 -12.78
C VAL A 120 -5.23 -19.13 -11.75
N SER A 121 -6.48 -19.40 -11.37
CA SER A 121 -6.85 -20.49 -10.47
C SER A 121 -6.35 -21.84 -10.97
N ARG A 122 -6.58 -22.14 -12.26
CA ARG A 122 -6.11 -23.39 -12.88
C ARG A 122 -4.58 -23.50 -12.89
N GLN A 123 -3.87 -22.41 -13.16
CA GLN A 123 -2.40 -22.44 -13.12
C GLN A 123 -1.89 -22.68 -11.70
N ILE A 124 -2.48 -22.06 -10.67
CA ILE A 124 -2.06 -22.28 -9.27
C ILE A 124 -2.29 -23.74 -8.84
N ILE A 125 -3.42 -24.33 -9.20
CA ILE A 125 -3.68 -25.75 -8.98
C ILE A 125 -2.60 -26.58 -9.68
N SER A 126 -2.37 -26.36 -10.98
CA SER A 126 -1.37 -27.11 -11.75
C SER A 126 0.06 -26.98 -11.19
N LEU A 127 0.44 -25.80 -10.71
CA LEU A 127 1.77 -25.54 -10.14
C LEU A 127 1.99 -26.24 -8.79
N THR A 128 0.91 -26.54 -8.06
CA THR A 128 0.98 -27.12 -6.72
C THR A 128 0.76 -28.62 -6.68
N LEU A 129 0.19 -29.23 -7.72
CA LEU A 129 0.02 -30.69 -7.84
C LEU A 129 1.31 -31.48 -7.59
N PRO A 130 2.50 -31.13 -8.16
CA PRO A 130 3.74 -31.87 -7.92
C PRO A 130 4.25 -31.79 -6.46
N TYR A 131 3.68 -30.89 -5.65
CA TYR A 131 4.13 -30.60 -4.30
C TYR A 131 3.11 -31.02 -3.22
N GLY A 132 2.17 -31.90 -3.57
CA GLY A 132 1.16 -32.43 -2.63
C GLY A 132 -0.19 -31.69 -2.67
N GLY A 133 -0.42 -30.86 -3.69
CA GLY A 133 -1.76 -30.41 -4.04
C GLY A 133 -2.64 -31.60 -4.48
N ASP A 134 -3.93 -31.55 -4.16
CA ASP A 134 -4.92 -32.60 -4.47
C ASP A 134 -5.95 -32.16 -5.53
N GLY A 135 -5.67 -31.05 -6.21
CA GLY A 135 -6.59 -30.48 -7.20
C GLY A 135 -7.57 -29.45 -6.63
N SER A 136 -7.70 -29.33 -5.30
CA SER A 136 -8.57 -28.32 -4.68
C SER A 136 -7.91 -26.94 -4.70
N LEU A 137 -8.71 -25.89 -4.96
CA LEU A 137 -8.20 -24.52 -5.09
C LEU A 137 -7.72 -23.96 -3.74
N ASP A 138 -8.45 -24.24 -2.66
CA ASP A 138 -8.13 -23.76 -1.32
C ASP A 138 -6.77 -24.28 -0.85
N LYS A 139 -6.50 -25.58 -1.00
CA LYS A 139 -5.21 -26.18 -0.67
C LYS A 139 -4.10 -25.70 -1.60
N ALA A 140 -4.40 -25.54 -2.89
CA ALA A 140 -3.46 -25.02 -3.87
C ALA A 140 -2.99 -23.60 -3.52
N ILE A 141 -3.90 -22.71 -3.10
CA ILE A 141 -3.56 -21.34 -2.68
C ILE A 141 -2.62 -21.37 -1.46
N GLY A 142 -2.96 -22.16 -0.43
CA GLY A 142 -2.14 -22.27 0.78
C GLY A 142 -0.75 -22.84 0.52
N LEU A 143 -0.66 -23.85 -0.34
CA LEU A 143 0.61 -24.47 -0.73
C LEU A 143 1.45 -23.53 -1.62
N TYR A 144 0.81 -22.83 -2.57
CA TYR A 144 1.46 -21.83 -3.42
C TYR A 144 2.10 -20.71 -2.59
N ASP A 145 1.39 -20.19 -1.58
CA ASP A 145 1.91 -19.17 -0.66
C ASP A 145 3.15 -19.67 0.10
N LYS A 146 3.08 -20.88 0.64
CA LYS A 146 4.16 -21.49 1.41
C LYS A 146 5.41 -21.69 0.54
N LEU A 147 5.24 -22.20 -0.67
CA LEU A 147 6.34 -22.42 -1.61
C LEU A 147 6.99 -21.10 -2.03
N ASN A 148 6.22 -20.05 -2.31
CA ASN A 148 6.78 -18.75 -2.69
C ASN A 148 7.49 -18.01 -1.56
N LYS A 149 7.08 -18.20 -0.30
CA LYS A 149 7.65 -17.46 0.84
C LYS A 149 8.80 -18.17 1.54
N PHE A 150 8.76 -19.50 1.60
CA PHE A 150 9.63 -20.30 2.47
C PHE A 150 10.37 -21.41 1.72
N SER A 151 10.41 -21.34 0.39
CA SER A 151 11.19 -22.30 -0.40
C SER A 151 12.01 -21.59 -1.46
N THR A 152 13.12 -22.21 -1.83
CA THR A 152 13.94 -21.84 -2.99
C THR A 152 13.41 -22.46 -4.29
N LYS A 153 12.29 -23.18 -4.24
CA LYS A 153 11.66 -23.81 -5.40
C LYS A 153 10.97 -22.72 -6.21
N GLY A 154 11.36 -22.55 -7.47
CA GLY A 154 10.88 -21.49 -8.37
C GLY A 154 9.41 -21.64 -8.83
N VAL A 155 8.47 -21.70 -7.89
CA VAL A 155 7.04 -21.89 -8.16
C VAL A 155 6.37 -20.53 -8.33
N ALA A 156 6.59 -19.91 -9.49
CA ALA A 156 6.03 -18.60 -9.82
C ALA A 156 5.02 -18.71 -10.97
N LEU A 157 3.96 -17.90 -10.90
CA LEU A 157 3.11 -17.63 -12.07
C LEU A 157 3.98 -17.11 -13.22
N SER A 158 3.82 -17.69 -14.40
CA SER A 158 4.58 -17.33 -15.60
C SER A 158 3.67 -17.20 -16.82
N GLY A 159 4.12 -16.44 -17.82
CA GLY A 159 3.39 -16.26 -19.08
C GLY A 159 2.06 -15.50 -18.91
N ILE A 160 1.05 -15.91 -19.68
CA ILE A 160 -0.25 -15.22 -19.78
C ILE A 160 -0.95 -15.08 -18.43
N PRO A 161 -1.09 -16.10 -17.57
CA PRO A 161 -1.84 -15.92 -16.33
C PRO A 161 -1.15 -14.96 -15.35
N SER A 162 0.18 -14.87 -15.36
CA SER A 162 0.91 -13.85 -14.59
C SER A 162 0.54 -12.43 -15.03
N LEU A 163 0.37 -12.21 -16.34
CA LEU A 163 -0.06 -10.93 -16.90
C LEU A 163 -1.53 -10.65 -16.60
N LEU A 164 -2.40 -11.66 -16.63
CA LEU A 164 -3.82 -11.53 -16.27
C LEU A 164 -4.01 -11.18 -14.80
N HIS A 165 -3.28 -11.85 -13.90
CA HIS A 165 -3.27 -11.53 -12.47
C HIS A 165 -2.80 -10.08 -12.23
N LEU A 166 -1.73 -9.69 -12.91
CA LEU A 166 -1.19 -8.32 -12.83
C LEU A 166 -2.18 -7.27 -13.35
N ALA A 167 -2.75 -7.49 -14.54
CA ALA A 167 -3.70 -6.58 -15.17
C ALA A 167 -4.96 -6.41 -14.34
N THR A 168 -5.50 -7.49 -13.76
CA THR A 168 -6.67 -7.44 -12.88
C THR A 168 -6.40 -6.58 -11.64
N ASN A 169 -5.25 -6.78 -10.99
CA ASN A 169 -4.85 -5.97 -9.83
C ASN A 169 -4.60 -4.50 -10.21
N ALA A 170 -3.98 -4.23 -11.36
CA ALA A 170 -3.77 -2.87 -11.85
C ALA A 170 -5.10 -2.16 -12.19
N MET A 171 -6.03 -2.87 -12.84
CA MET A 171 -7.38 -2.37 -13.16
C MET A 171 -8.19 -2.04 -11.91
N ALA A 172 -8.00 -2.80 -10.82
CA ALA A 172 -8.69 -2.53 -9.56
C ALA A 172 -8.46 -1.09 -9.05
N TYR A 173 -7.28 -0.50 -9.27
CA TYR A 173 -7.01 0.91 -8.94
C TYR A 173 -7.82 1.88 -9.78
N ALA A 174 -8.01 1.60 -11.08
CA ALA A 174 -8.81 2.44 -11.97
C ALA A 174 -10.29 2.37 -11.61
N TRP A 175 -10.80 1.16 -11.37
CA TRP A 175 -12.16 0.95 -10.89
C TRP A 175 -12.40 1.60 -9.53
N LEU A 176 -11.43 1.49 -8.62
CA LEU A 176 -11.50 2.11 -7.30
C LEU A 176 -11.53 3.64 -7.40
N PHE A 177 -10.74 4.22 -8.31
CA PHE A 177 -10.82 5.65 -8.59
C PHE A 177 -12.22 6.07 -9.03
N LEU A 178 -12.82 5.37 -10.02
CA LEU A 178 -14.16 5.69 -10.53
C LEU A 178 -15.25 5.50 -9.45
N ALA A 179 -15.16 4.41 -8.69
CA ALA A 179 -16.08 4.09 -7.61
C ALA A 179 -16.02 5.13 -6.47
N MET A 180 -14.82 5.43 -5.97
CA MET A 180 -14.67 6.41 -4.87
C MET A 180 -15.06 7.81 -5.31
N ARG A 181 -14.75 8.17 -6.56
CA ARG A 181 -15.12 9.46 -7.11
C ARG A 181 -16.63 9.67 -7.12
N SER A 182 -17.38 8.70 -7.64
CA SER A 182 -18.84 8.78 -7.73
C SER A 182 -19.51 8.74 -6.35
N VAL A 183 -19.03 7.91 -5.43
CA VAL A 183 -19.62 7.75 -4.09
C VAL A 183 -19.37 8.98 -3.20
N VAL A 184 -18.23 9.66 -3.35
CA VAL A 184 -17.80 10.72 -2.43
C VAL A 184 -18.17 12.12 -2.93
N VAL A 185 -18.07 12.38 -4.23
CA VAL A 185 -18.35 13.70 -4.81
C VAL A 185 -19.84 13.81 -5.07
N ARG A 186 -20.54 14.60 -4.24
CA ARG A 186 -22.01 14.66 -4.20
C ARG A 186 -22.65 15.19 -5.48
N SER A 187 -21.92 15.95 -6.28
CA SER A 187 -22.39 16.49 -7.55
C SER A 187 -22.40 15.46 -8.69
N LEU A 188 -21.83 14.27 -8.48
CA LEU A 188 -21.71 13.24 -9.50
C LEU A 188 -22.76 12.13 -9.30
N HIS A 189 -23.06 11.41 -10.39
CA HIS A 189 -23.92 10.23 -10.30
C HIS A 189 -23.20 9.05 -9.63
N ASN A 190 -23.90 8.30 -8.77
CA ASN A 190 -23.37 7.10 -8.11
C ASN A 190 -23.12 5.98 -9.13
N ASP A 191 -21.86 5.61 -9.34
CA ASP A 191 -21.47 4.57 -10.29
C ASP A 191 -21.32 3.22 -9.57
N TYR A 192 -22.46 2.56 -9.32
CA TYR A 192 -22.49 1.24 -8.68
C TYR A 192 -21.78 0.15 -9.51
N LEU A 193 -21.69 0.32 -10.83
CA LEU A 193 -21.03 -0.65 -11.72
C LEU A 193 -19.50 -0.63 -11.53
N ALA A 194 -18.92 0.54 -11.28
CA ALA A 194 -17.52 0.64 -10.88
C ALA A 194 -17.27 -0.07 -9.53
N VAL A 195 -18.18 0.08 -8.55
CA VAL A 195 -18.08 -0.61 -7.25
C VAL A 195 -18.10 -2.13 -7.44
N ILE A 196 -19.00 -2.65 -8.27
CA ILE A 196 -19.08 -4.08 -8.59
C ILE A 196 -17.76 -4.59 -9.19
N ASN A 197 -17.14 -3.83 -10.10
CA ASN A 197 -15.85 -4.20 -10.69
C ASN A 197 -14.71 -4.22 -9.65
N VAL A 198 -14.71 -3.30 -8.68
CA VAL A 198 -13.75 -3.35 -7.56
C VAL A 198 -13.94 -4.61 -6.72
N LEU A 199 -15.19 -4.92 -6.36
CA LEU A 199 -15.51 -6.11 -5.55
C LEU A 199 -15.16 -7.41 -6.29
N ALA A 200 -15.38 -7.46 -7.61
CA ALA A 200 -15.01 -8.60 -8.45
C ALA A 200 -13.49 -8.85 -8.50
N ALA A 201 -12.66 -7.83 -8.24
CA ALA A 201 -11.20 -7.99 -8.18
C ALA A 201 -10.71 -8.55 -6.83
N VAL A 202 -11.52 -8.50 -5.76
CA VAL A 202 -11.11 -8.97 -4.42
C VAL A 202 -10.67 -10.44 -4.42
N PRO A 203 -11.39 -11.41 -5.03
CA PRO A 203 -10.94 -12.80 -5.11
C PRO A 203 -9.55 -12.95 -5.75
N MET A 204 -9.25 -12.15 -6.79
CA MET A 204 -7.93 -12.16 -7.44
C MET A 204 -6.83 -11.75 -6.46
N THR A 205 -7.07 -10.79 -5.58
CA THR A 205 -6.07 -10.37 -4.58
C THR A 205 -5.72 -11.47 -3.57
N LEU A 206 -6.67 -12.39 -3.29
CA LEU A 206 -6.52 -13.45 -2.31
C LEU A 206 -5.88 -14.72 -2.89
N ILE A 207 -5.92 -14.90 -4.22
CA ILE A 207 -5.49 -16.14 -4.88
C ILE A 207 -3.99 -16.44 -4.73
N SER A 208 -3.19 -15.41 -4.47
CA SER A 208 -1.76 -15.55 -4.19
C SER A 208 -1.46 -16.06 -2.77
N GLY A 209 -2.47 -16.21 -1.91
CA GLY A 209 -2.30 -16.55 -0.50
C GLY A 209 -1.70 -15.42 0.36
N GLY A 210 -1.56 -14.22 -0.21
CA GLY A 210 -1.22 -12.98 0.49
C GLY A 210 -2.44 -12.09 0.76
N ARG A 211 -2.44 -11.39 1.91
CA ARG A 211 -3.43 -10.34 2.25
C ARG A 211 -3.00 -8.95 1.84
N ASN A 212 -1.73 -8.83 1.45
CA ASN A 212 -1.05 -7.57 1.25
C ASN A 212 -1.74 -6.72 0.18
N SER A 213 -2.11 -7.32 -0.95
CA SER A 213 -2.77 -6.62 -2.05
C SER A 213 -4.15 -6.08 -1.65
N LEU A 214 -4.91 -6.82 -0.85
CA LEU A 214 -6.21 -6.37 -0.33
C LEU A 214 -6.05 -5.19 0.64
N ILE A 215 -5.08 -5.26 1.55
CA ILE A 215 -4.75 -4.16 2.47
C ILE A 215 -4.30 -2.93 1.68
N GLN A 216 -3.46 -3.14 0.66
CA GLN A 216 -2.98 -2.07 -0.21
C GLN A 216 -4.14 -1.37 -0.94
N LEU A 217 -5.09 -2.14 -1.49
CA LEU A 217 -6.29 -1.60 -2.12
C LEU A 217 -7.19 -0.86 -1.10
N GLY A 218 -7.28 -1.36 0.13
CA GLY A 218 -8.00 -0.69 1.22
C GLY A 218 -7.39 0.65 1.63
N VAL A 219 -6.05 0.74 1.72
CA VAL A 219 -5.38 2.03 1.98
C VAL A 219 -5.51 2.97 0.78
N ALA A 220 -5.45 2.46 -0.46
CA ALA A 220 -5.74 3.26 -1.65
C ALA A 220 -7.18 3.82 -1.63
N ALA A 221 -8.15 3.03 -1.16
CA ALA A 221 -9.53 3.47 -1.02
C ALA A 221 -9.65 4.62 -0.01
N TRP A 222 -8.94 4.53 1.12
CA TRP A 222 -8.86 5.60 2.11
C TRP A 222 -8.25 6.88 1.52
N THR A 223 -7.11 6.79 0.83
CA THR A 223 -6.46 7.99 0.26
C THR A 223 -7.31 8.65 -0.81
N TYR A 224 -7.99 7.86 -1.66
CA TYR A 224 -8.91 8.38 -2.67
C TYR A 224 -10.11 9.05 -2.03
N TRP A 225 -10.72 8.40 -1.04
CA TRP A 225 -11.83 8.95 -0.29
C TRP A 225 -11.47 10.29 0.34
N ALA A 226 -10.30 10.38 0.99
CA ALA A 226 -9.85 11.62 1.64
C ALA A 226 -9.61 12.74 0.63
N LEU A 227 -8.95 12.45 -0.50
CA LEU A 227 -8.72 13.42 -1.58
C LEU A 227 -10.03 13.90 -2.23
N PHE A 228 -10.95 13.00 -2.56
CA PHE A 228 -12.25 13.38 -3.13
C PHE A 228 -13.13 14.14 -2.16
N ARG A 229 -13.07 13.82 -0.86
CA ARG A 229 -13.80 14.57 0.17
C ARG A 229 -13.28 15.99 0.28
N ARG A 230 -11.97 16.20 0.13
CA ARG A 230 -11.38 17.54 0.04
C ARG A 230 -11.79 18.26 -1.23
N GLN A 231 -11.80 17.57 -2.37
CA GLN A 231 -12.31 18.14 -3.64
C GLN A 231 -13.77 18.63 -3.47
N ASN A 232 -14.64 17.81 -2.87
CA ASN A 232 -16.04 18.15 -2.61
C ASN A 232 -16.22 19.32 -1.62
N ASN A 233 -15.23 19.56 -0.74
CA ASN A 233 -15.22 20.71 0.19
C ASN A 233 -14.36 21.89 -0.33
N ARG A 234 -14.12 21.97 -1.66
CA ARG A 234 -13.31 23.02 -2.30
C ARG A 234 -11.94 23.20 -1.65
N TRP A 235 -11.31 22.08 -1.29
CA TRP A 235 -9.96 22.02 -0.69
C TRP A 235 -9.80 22.73 0.66
N LYS A 236 -10.91 23.11 1.30
CA LYS A 236 -10.92 23.61 2.68
C LYS A 236 -10.56 22.48 3.65
N GLY A 237 -10.22 22.87 4.89
CA GLY A 237 -9.87 21.93 5.95
C GLY A 237 -10.95 20.85 6.16
N MET A 238 -10.51 19.63 6.45
CA MET A 238 -11.40 18.49 6.62
C MET A 238 -11.59 18.18 8.10
N ARG A 239 -12.85 18.10 8.52
CA ARG A 239 -13.22 17.63 9.86
C ARG A 239 -13.93 16.29 9.75
N LEU A 240 -13.48 15.31 10.51
CA LEU A 240 -14.19 14.03 10.63
C LEU A 240 -15.31 14.20 11.64
N GLY A 241 -16.56 14.19 11.18
CA GLY A 241 -17.71 14.12 12.08
C GLY A 241 -17.76 12.77 12.79
N PHE A 242 -18.33 12.74 14.00
CA PHE A 242 -18.45 11.53 14.82
C PHE A 242 -19.05 10.34 14.06
N ARG A 243 -20.11 10.57 13.27
CA ARG A 243 -20.73 9.53 12.42
C ARG A 243 -19.76 8.93 11.40
N THR A 244 -18.85 9.72 10.84
CA THR A 244 -17.84 9.22 9.90
C THR A 244 -16.80 8.38 10.62
N VAL A 245 -16.33 8.83 11.79
CA VAL A 245 -15.39 8.06 12.62
C VAL A 245 -16.00 6.71 12.99
N LEU A 246 -17.25 6.69 13.45
CA LEU A 246 -17.95 5.45 13.81
C LEU A 246 -18.08 4.48 12.63
N LYS A 247 -18.33 4.99 11.40
CA LYS A 247 -18.34 4.15 10.20
C LYS A 247 -16.97 3.49 9.94
N PHE A 248 -15.88 4.24 10.05
CA PHE A 248 -14.54 3.67 9.85
C PHE A 248 -14.14 2.71 10.97
N VAL A 249 -14.54 2.97 12.21
CA VAL A 249 -14.37 2.03 13.33
C VAL A 249 -15.14 0.74 13.05
N ALA A 250 -16.39 0.82 12.59
CA ALA A 250 -17.17 -0.36 12.21
C ALA A 250 -16.51 -1.14 11.06
N ILE A 251 -16.01 -0.45 10.02
CA ILE A 251 -15.25 -1.09 8.92
C ILE A 251 -13.99 -1.78 9.45
N ALA A 252 -13.25 -1.13 10.35
CA ALA A 252 -12.06 -1.72 10.97
C ALA A 252 -12.41 -2.97 11.78
N LEU A 253 -13.49 -2.93 12.58
CA LEU A 253 -13.97 -4.09 13.35
C LEU A 253 -14.42 -5.24 12.45
N VAL A 254 -15.09 -4.97 11.33
CA VAL A 254 -15.43 -5.99 10.33
C VAL A 254 -14.18 -6.55 9.65
N GLY A 255 -13.21 -5.71 9.31
CA GLY A 255 -11.90 -6.13 8.79
C GLY A 255 -11.15 -7.05 9.76
N LEU A 256 -11.21 -6.72 11.05
CA LEU A 256 -10.67 -7.56 12.12
C LEU A 256 -11.45 -8.88 12.23
N ALA A 257 -12.78 -8.86 12.30
CA ALA A 257 -13.60 -10.07 12.41
C ALA A 257 -13.43 -11.02 11.20
N SER A 258 -13.27 -10.47 9.99
CA SER A 258 -13.05 -11.24 8.77
C SER A 258 -11.65 -11.86 8.65
N PHE A 259 -10.72 -11.50 9.53
CA PHE A 259 -9.32 -11.90 9.43
C PHE A 259 -9.07 -13.41 9.56
N LYS A 260 -9.83 -14.09 10.45
CA LYS A 260 -9.78 -15.56 10.62
C LYS A 260 -10.47 -16.31 9.47
N PRO A 261 -11.70 -15.96 9.05
CA PRO A 261 -12.31 -16.52 7.84
C PRO A 261 -11.43 -16.39 6.59
N LEU A 262 -10.77 -15.23 6.42
CA LEU A 262 -9.80 -15.02 5.34
C LEU A 262 -8.59 -15.96 5.43
N LEU A 263 -8.19 -16.46 6.62
CA LEU A 263 -7.09 -17.47 6.70
C LEU A 263 -7.55 -18.78 6.07
N SER A 264 -8.76 -19.21 6.43
CA SER A 264 -9.36 -20.45 5.93
C SER A 264 -9.55 -20.40 4.41
N LEU A 265 -10.08 -19.30 3.88
CA LEU A 265 -10.27 -19.10 2.43
C LEU A 265 -8.95 -19.12 1.64
N MET A 266 -7.83 -18.84 2.30
CA MET A 266 -6.50 -18.85 1.72
C MET A 266 -5.77 -20.18 1.96
N GLY A 267 -6.46 -21.22 2.43
CA GLY A 267 -5.88 -22.54 2.70
C GLY A 267 -4.97 -22.59 3.92
N ARG A 268 -5.09 -21.62 4.85
CA ARG A 268 -4.24 -21.52 6.04
C ARG A 268 -5.03 -21.92 7.29
N LYS A 269 -4.48 -22.84 8.08
CA LYS A 269 -5.02 -23.17 9.40
C LYS A 269 -4.80 -21.98 10.35
N ALA A 270 -5.85 -21.57 11.05
CA ALA A 270 -5.70 -20.67 12.18
C ALA A 270 -4.94 -21.43 13.27
N GLY A 271 -3.72 -20.99 13.61
CA GLY A 271 -2.99 -21.56 14.73
C GLY A 271 -3.62 -21.22 16.07
N ASP A 272 -3.08 -21.78 17.15
CA ASP A 272 -3.63 -21.64 18.51
C ASP A 272 -3.43 -20.24 19.12
N SER A 273 -2.65 -19.37 18.46
CA SER A 273 -2.46 -17.98 18.88
C SER A 273 -3.78 -17.22 18.92
N THR A 274 -3.97 -16.40 19.96
CA THR A 274 -5.11 -15.49 20.01
C THR A 274 -5.05 -14.51 18.83
N MET A 275 -6.21 -13.99 18.41
CA MET A 275 -6.26 -13.01 17.32
C MET A 275 -5.46 -11.76 17.64
N TYR A 276 -5.46 -11.34 18.91
CA TYR A 276 -4.66 -10.22 19.39
C TYR A 276 -3.16 -10.51 19.24
N GLU A 277 -2.65 -11.63 19.77
CA GLU A 277 -1.23 -12.01 19.63
C GLU A 277 -0.80 -12.05 18.17
N TYR A 278 -1.63 -12.66 17.31
CA TYR A 278 -1.36 -12.71 15.88
C TYR A 278 -1.24 -11.30 15.30
N LEU A 279 -2.22 -10.43 15.52
CA LEU A 279 -2.18 -9.05 14.98
C LEU A 279 -1.01 -8.25 15.54
N SER A 280 -0.69 -8.46 16.81
CA SER A 280 0.41 -7.80 17.49
C SER A 280 1.76 -8.11 16.84
N ILE A 281 1.98 -9.34 16.38
CA ILE A 281 3.17 -9.71 15.60
C ILE A 281 3.32 -8.87 14.31
N TYR A 282 2.22 -8.46 13.70
CA TYR A 282 2.25 -7.65 12.47
C TYR A 282 2.18 -6.14 12.73
N ILE A 283 1.78 -5.69 13.93
CA ILE A 283 1.61 -4.27 14.25
C ILE A 283 2.79 -3.75 15.09
N GLY A 284 3.02 -4.31 16.27
CA GLY A 284 4.02 -3.81 17.23
C GLY A 284 5.38 -4.50 17.15
N ALA A 285 5.41 -5.81 16.87
CA ALA A 285 6.66 -6.58 16.86
C ALA A 285 7.73 -6.09 15.87
N PRO A 286 7.41 -5.51 14.69
CA PRO A 286 8.44 -5.01 13.78
C PRO A 286 9.36 -3.94 14.38
N ILE A 287 8.87 -3.11 15.29
CA ILE A 287 9.68 -2.12 16.01
C ILE A 287 10.57 -2.81 17.04
N LYS A 288 10.06 -3.84 17.74
CA LYS A 288 10.89 -4.63 18.66
C LYS A 288 11.99 -5.41 17.93
N ASN A 289 11.69 -5.92 16.73
CA ASN A 289 12.67 -6.58 15.88
C ASN A 289 13.76 -5.60 15.40
N LEU A 290 13.39 -4.36 15.04
CA LEU A 290 14.36 -3.30 14.76
C LEU A 290 15.24 -3.00 15.99
N ASP A 291 14.64 -2.92 17.18
CA ASP A 291 15.37 -2.68 18.42
C ASP A 291 16.39 -3.78 18.69
N ALA A 292 15.95 -5.04 18.62
CA ALA A 292 16.82 -6.19 18.79
C ALA A 292 17.98 -6.21 17.79
N TYR A 293 17.76 -5.75 16.56
CA TYR A 293 18.83 -5.58 15.58
C TYR A 293 19.83 -4.50 16.00
N LEU A 294 19.37 -3.32 16.40
CA LEU A 294 20.23 -2.19 16.76
C LEU A 294 21.03 -2.45 18.04
N THR A 295 20.46 -3.20 18.99
CA THR A 295 21.11 -3.58 20.25
C THR A 295 21.88 -4.90 20.17
N ASN A 296 21.94 -5.54 18.99
CA ASN A 296 22.55 -6.87 18.79
C ASN A 296 21.98 -7.97 19.73
N SER A 297 20.68 -7.89 20.07
CA SER A 297 19.98 -8.85 20.94
C SER A 297 18.97 -9.73 20.19
N MET A 298 19.06 -9.80 18.87
CA MET A 298 18.24 -10.70 18.05
C MET A 298 18.38 -12.16 18.49
N SER A 299 17.26 -12.88 18.46
CA SER A 299 17.18 -14.31 18.77
C SER A 299 16.27 -15.01 17.75
N PRO A 300 16.84 -15.83 16.84
CA PRO A 300 18.28 -16.09 16.66
C PRO A 300 19.02 -14.86 16.15
N SER A 301 20.34 -14.83 16.34
CA SER A 301 21.21 -13.80 15.78
C SER A 301 21.16 -13.80 14.25
N LEU A 302 21.47 -12.65 13.67
CA LEU A 302 21.46 -12.49 12.22
C LEU A 302 22.59 -13.31 11.59
N ALA A 303 22.22 -14.16 10.64
CA ALA A 303 23.14 -15.11 10.02
C ALA A 303 24.09 -14.45 9.00
N VAL A 304 23.72 -13.29 8.46
CA VAL A 304 24.44 -12.65 7.34
C VAL A 304 24.50 -11.14 7.48
N LYS A 305 25.51 -10.54 6.87
CA LYS A 305 25.65 -9.08 6.74
C LYS A 305 25.43 -8.66 5.30
N SER A 306 25.14 -7.37 5.07
CA SER A 306 25.06 -6.82 3.72
C SER A 306 26.41 -7.03 3.01
N THR A 307 26.38 -7.62 1.83
CA THR A 307 27.57 -7.94 1.03
C THR A 307 27.72 -6.99 -0.15
N GLN A 308 26.60 -6.46 -0.65
CA GLN A 308 26.54 -5.51 -1.74
C GLN A 308 25.60 -4.38 -1.39
N TRP A 309 25.84 -3.24 -2.04
CA TRP A 309 25.01 -2.06 -1.87
C TRP A 309 23.54 -2.36 -2.26
N GLY A 310 22.64 -2.21 -1.30
CA GLY A 310 21.21 -2.40 -1.49
C GLY A 310 20.74 -3.86 -1.55
N ASP A 311 21.50 -4.80 -0.98
CA ASP A 311 21.11 -6.22 -0.91
C ASP A 311 19.69 -6.40 -0.36
N MET A 312 19.38 -5.71 0.75
CA MET A 312 18.07 -5.81 1.38
C MET A 312 17.11 -4.71 0.92
N THR A 313 17.62 -3.49 0.78
CA THR A 313 16.85 -2.28 0.46
C THR A 313 16.28 -2.34 -0.94
N LEU A 314 17.06 -2.87 -1.89
CA LEU A 314 16.72 -3.01 -3.30
C LEU A 314 16.55 -4.48 -3.71
N ALA A 315 16.37 -5.38 -2.75
CA ALA A 315 16.15 -6.81 -2.95
C ALA A 315 15.14 -7.11 -4.08
N SER A 316 13.97 -6.46 -4.03
CA SER A 316 12.92 -6.64 -5.06
C SER A 316 13.31 -6.06 -6.42
N THR A 317 14.07 -4.96 -6.45
CA THR A 317 14.62 -4.36 -7.67
C THR A 317 15.60 -5.33 -8.33
N ARG A 318 16.54 -5.84 -7.55
CA ARG A 318 17.59 -6.76 -8.02
C ARG A 318 16.99 -8.06 -8.56
N ALA A 319 16.04 -8.64 -7.83
CA ALA A 319 15.28 -9.81 -8.29
C ALA A 319 14.44 -9.53 -9.54
N SER A 320 14.02 -8.28 -9.77
CA SER A 320 13.24 -7.89 -10.96
C SER A 320 14.08 -7.75 -12.22
N PHE A 321 15.38 -7.45 -12.09
CA PHE A 321 16.28 -7.17 -13.21
C PHE A 321 17.55 -8.04 -13.14
N PRO A 322 17.42 -9.39 -13.20
CA PRO A 322 18.55 -10.31 -13.09
C PRO A 322 19.56 -10.16 -14.24
N GLN A 323 19.17 -9.57 -15.36
CA GLN A 323 20.08 -9.25 -16.47
C GLN A 323 21.07 -8.14 -16.12
N ILE A 324 20.71 -7.25 -15.19
CA ILE A 324 21.53 -6.10 -14.78
C ILE A 324 22.30 -6.44 -13.50
N PHE A 325 21.63 -7.07 -12.53
CA PHE A 325 22.19 -7.32 -11.19
C PHE A 325 22.69 -8.76 -10.97
N GLY A 326 22.57 -9.61 -11.97
CA GLY A 326 22.77 -11.06 -11.84
C GLY A 326 21.59 -11.75 -11.17
N LYS A 327 21.54 -13.09 -11.27
CA LYS A 327 20.51 -13.89 -10.58
C LYS A 327 20.66 -13.74 -9.07
N THR A 328 19.72 -13.04 -8.44
CA THR A 328 19.63 -12.91 -6.99
C THR A 328 18.61 -13.92 -6.47
N VAL A 329 19.04 -14.87 -5.64
CA VAL A 329 18.12 -15.74 -4.90
C VAL A 329 17.79 -15.03 -3.59
N LEU A 330 16.52 -14.66 -3.42
CA LEU A 330 16.05 -14.02 -2.20
C LEU A 330 15.86 -15.07 -1.10
N ASP A 331 16.84 -15.23 -0.22
CA ASP A 331 16.71 -16.05 0.99
C ASP A 331 16.30 -15.17 2.18
N TRP A 332 15.00 -14.88 2.26
CA TRP A 332 14.43 -14.07 3.33
C TRP A 332 14.63 -14.69 4.72
N MET A 333 14.83 -16.01 4.85
CA MET A 333 15.10 -16.62 6.16
C MET A 333 16.47 -16.23 6.71
N GLN A 334 17.44 -15.96 5.83
CA GLN A 334 18.77 -15.49 6.24
C GLN A 334 18.77 -13.99 6.56
N TRP A 335 18.11 -13.18 5.74
CA TRP A 335 18.07 -11.72 5.92
C TRP A 335 17.07 -11.26 6.98
N GLN A 336 16.00 -12.03 7.17
CA GLN A 336 14.96 -11.74 8.15
C GLN A 336 14.57 -13.03 8.84
N PRO A 337 15.41 -13.56 9.75
CA PRO A 337 15.06 -14.74 10.51
C PRO A 337 13.87 -14.46 11.44
N PHE A 338 13.04 -15.48 11.68
CA PHE A 338 11.93 -15.39 12.63
C PHE A 338 12.47 -15.11 14.04
N GLN A 339 12.20 -13.91 14.54
CA GLN A 339 12.62 -13.44 15.84
C GLN A 339 11.72 -13.95 16.96
N ARG A 340 12.31 -14.09 18.15
CA ARG A 340 11.63 -14.49 19.37
C ARG A 340 12.10 -13.66 20.55
N TYR A 341 11.22 -13.50 21.53
CA TYR A 341 11.56 -13.02 22.86
C TYR A 341 11.11 -14.07 23.87
N GLY A 342 12.06 -14.76 24.50
CA GLY A 342 11.80 -16.01 25.22
C GLY A 342 11.11 -17.04 24.31
N GLU A 343 9.97 -17.57 24.75
CA GLU A 343 9.17 -18.53 23.98
C GLU A 343 8.22 -17.87 22.96
N ARG A 344 8.08 -16.54 23.01
CA ARG A 344 7.08 -15.82 22.20
C ARG A 344 7.67 -15.42 20.84
N SER A 345 6.97 -15.77 19.77
CA SER A 345 7.33 -15.40 18.40
C SER A 345 7.02 -13.93 18.12
N LEU A 346 8.01 -13.20 17.59
CA LEU A 346 7.89 -11.84 17.09
C LEU A 346 7.75 -11.77 15.56
N GLY A 347 7.72 -12.92 14.89
CA GLY A 347 7.66 -13.00 13.44
C GLY A 347 9.00 -12.61 12.80
N ASN A 348 8.99 -12.38 11.50
CA ASN A 348 10.20 -12.13 10.72
C ASN A 348 10.14 -10.81 9.94
N VAL A 349 9.33 -9.87 10.41
CA VAL A 349 9.13 -8.59 9.73
C VAL A 349 9.77 -7.50 10.57
N PHE A 350 10.45 -6.59 9.90
CA PHE A 350 11.19 -5.49 10.48
C PHE A 350 10.79 -4.21 9.77
N THR A 351 10.79 -3.08 10.48
CA THR A 351 10.44 -1.76 9.89
C THR A 351 11.27 -1.42 8.65
N THR A 352 10.85 -0.40 7.89
CA THR A 352 11.63 0.12 6.76
C THR A 352 13.06 0.55 7.15
N TYR A 353 13.26 1.00 8.40
CA TYR A 353 14.58 1.42 8.89
C TYR A 353 15.56 0.26 8.90
N TYR A 354 15.11 -0.96 9.23
CA TYR A 354 15.99 -2.12 9.27
C TYR A 354 16.68 -2.36 7.93
N ALA A 355 15.90 -2.39 6.84
CA ALA A 355 16.44 -2.61 5.50
C ALA A 355 17.48 -1.54 5.13
N PHE A 356 17.18 -0.27 5.40
CA PHE A 356 18.08 0.83 5.06
C PHE A 356 19.35 0.83 5.92
N ILE A 357 19.23 0.51 7.21
CA ILE A 357 20.39 0.45 8.12
C ILE A 357 21.25 -0.77 7.79
N PHE A 358 20.62 -1.90 7.43
CA PHE A 358 21.32 -3.11 7.02
C PHE A 358 22.28 -2.85 5.86
N ASP A 359 21.88 -2.07 4.85
CA ASP A 359 22.74 -1.79 3.70
C ASP A 359 23.60 -0.52 3.85
N TRP A 360 23.07 0.54 4.47
CA TRP A 360 23.66 1.89 4.37
C TRP A 360 23.95 2.53 5.74
N GLY A 361 23.78 1.78 6.82
CA GLY A 361 23.92 2.29 8.19
C GLY A 361 22.88 3.38 8.53
N ILE A 362 23.00 3.97 9.72
CA ILE A 362 22.02 4.93 10.23
C ILE A 362 21.96 6.20 9.36
N ALA A 363 23.10 6.74 8.96
CA ALA A 363 23.16 7.95 8.14
C ALA A 363 22.51 7.73 6.76
N GLY A 364 22.85 6.63 6.08
CA GLY A 364 22.23 6.27 4.81
C GLY A 364 20.73 5.98 4.94
N ALA A 365 20.30 5.39 6.06
CA ALA A 365 18.88 5.22 6.36
C ALA A 365 18.13 6.55 6.48
N MET A 366 18.71 7.56 7.13
CA MET A 366 18.07 8.88 7.21
C MET A 366 17.98 9.55 5.83
N LEU A 367 19.01 9.43 4.98
CA LEU A 367 18.96 9.91 3.61
C LEU A 367 17.88 9.20 2.78
N ALA A 368 17.74 7.88 2.95
CA ALA A 368 16.70 7.10 2.30
C ALA A 368 15.29 7.56 2.73
N ILE A 369 15.10 7.89 4.01
CA ILE A 369 13.84 8.44 4.53
C ILE A 369 13.51 9.79 3.89
N VAL A 370 14.50 10.68 3.77
CA VAL A 370 14.35 11.97 3.08
C VAL A 370 13.94 11.74 1.61
N LEU A 371 14.59 10.79 0.91
CA LEU A 371 14.27 10.47 -0.48
C LEU A 371 12.82 9.98 -0.63
N ILE A 372 12.39 8.98 0.15
CA ILE A 372 11.02 8.45 0.04
C ILE A 372 9.98 9.49 0.48
N ALA A 373 10.31 10.37 1.42
CA ALA A 373 9.44 11.49 1.82
C ALA A 373 9.24 12.46 0.66
N ALA A 374 10.33 12.86 0.00
CA ALA A 374 10.27 13.78 -1.13
C ALA A 374 9.46 13.21 -2.30
N LEU A 375 9.73 11.95 -2.69
CA LEU A 375 9.03 11.30 -3.79
C LEU A 375 7.53 11.10 -3.48
N SER A 376 7.21 10.73 -2.23
CA SER A 376 5.83 10.55 -1.80
C SER A 376 5.06 11.88 -1.81
N GLN A 377 5.69 12.96 -1.33
CA GLN A 377 5.09 14.28 -1.36
C GLN A 377 4.93 14.83 -2.77
N LEU A 378 5.91 14.66 -3.65
CA LEU A 378 5.81 15.08 -5.05
C LEU A 378 4.64 14.38 -5.76
N CYS A 379 4.47 13.08 -5.53
CA CYS A 379 3.35 12.33 -6.09
C CYS A 379 2.01 12.82 -5.52
N TYR A 380 1.95 13.06 -4.21
CA TYR A 380 0.77 13.61 -3.54
C TYR A 380 0.35 14.97 -4.11
N GLU A 381 1.27 15.93 -4.17
CA GLU A 381 0.99 17.26 -4.71
C GLU A 381 0.61 17.20 -6.20
N SER A 382 1.19 16.26 -6.96
CA SER A 382 0.79 16.00 -8.35
C SER A 382 -0.63 15.44 -8.46
N ALA A 383 -1.07 14.62 -7.51
CA ALA A 383 -2.44 14.11 -7.45
C ALA A 383 -3.44 15.23 -7.06
N VAL A 384 -3.10 16.02 -6.04
CA VAL A 384 -3.87 17.20 -5.63
C VAL A 384 -4.01 18.19 -6.79
N PHE A 385 -2.90 18.54 -7.44
CA PHE A 385 -2.89 19.44 -8.58
C PHE A 385 -3.76 18.93 -9.73
N ALA A 386 -3.66 17.64 -10.06
CA ALA A 386 -4.49 17.04 -11.11
C ALA A 386 -5.99 17.06 -10.77
N LEU A 387 -6.37 16.91 -9.51
CA LEU A 387 -7.77 17.02 -9.08
C LEU A 387 -8.26 18.47 -9.00
N GLN A 388 -7.37 19.43 -8.73
CA GLN A 388 -7.69 20.86 -8.66
C GLN A 388 -7.83 21.51 -10.04
N TYR A 389 -6.90 21.21 -10.95
CA TYR A 389 -6.73 21.95 -12.21
C TYR A 389 -6.62 21.06 -13.44
N GLY A 390 -6.66 19.73 -13.27
CA GLY A 390 -6.53 18.79 -14.36
C GLY A 390 -7.77 18.76 -15.26
N LYS A 391 -7.56 18.33 -16.51
CA LYS A 391 -8.66 18.03 -17.42
C LYS A 391 -9.39 16.77 -16.93
N ALA A 392 -10.67 16.66 -17.29
CA ALA A 392 -11.47 15.53 -16.89
C ALA A 392 -10.94 14.22 -17.51
N GLY A 393 -10.60 13.26 -16.62
CA GLY A 393 -9.99 11.97 -16.92
C GLY A 393 -9.48 11.32 -15.62
N ILE A 394 -8.91 10.12 -15.70
CA ILE A 394 -8.27 9.46 -14.56
C ILE A 394 -6.79 9.92 -14.53
N PRO A 395 -6.35 10.66 -13.51
CA PRO A 395 -4.95 11.09 -13.43
C PRO A 395 -4.08 9.94 -12.91
N ILE A 396 -2.97 9.67 -13.59
CA ILE A 396 -2.03 8.60 -13.20
C ILE A 396 -1.44 8.83 -11.81
N SER A 397 -1.28 10.09 -11.39
CA SER A 397 -0.82 10.45 -10.06
C SER A 397 -1.74 9.93 -8.96
N MET A 398 -3.05 9.78 -9.21
CA MET A 398 -3.95 9.14 -8.24
C MET A 398 -3.67 7.64 -8.12
N MET A 399 -3.40 6.95 -9.23
CA MET A 399 -3.10 5.52 -9.22
C MET A 399 -1.80 5.24 -8.47
N LEU A 400 -0.75 6.00 -8.81
CA LEU A 400 0.54 5.99 -8.11
C LEU A 400 0.39 6.33 -6.63
N TYR A 401 -0.34 7.40 -6.30
CA TYR A 401 -0.49 7.81 -4.92
C TYR A 401 -1.28 6.81 -4.07
N GLY A 402 -2.27 6.13 -4.66
CA GLY A 402 -2.98 5.02 -3.99
C GLY A 402 -2.01 3.93 -3.50
N ALA A 403 -1.00 3.59 -4.31
CA ALA A 403 0.02 2.62 -3.94
C ALA A 403 1.08 3.20 -2.97
N ILE A 404 1.50 4.46 -3.16
CA ILE A 404 2.46 5.14 -2.27
C ILE A 404 1.87 5.35 -0.87
N GLY A 405 0.59 5.71 -0.76
CA GLY A 405 -0.07 5.90 0.53
C GLY A 405 -0.01 4.65 1.41
N TYR A 406 -0.19 3.47 0.81
CA TYR A 406 0.06 2.19 1.48
C TYR A 406 1.52 2.05 1.92
N CYS A 407 2.48 2.37 1.05
CA CYS A 407 3.90 2.28 1.38
C CYS A 407 4.28 3.18 2.56
N CYS A 408 3.76 4.41 2.63
CA CYS A 408 3.95 5.31 3.76
C CYS A 408 3.32 4.72 5.03
N ALA A 409 2.04 4.34 4.97
CA ALA A 409 1.30 3.80 6.12
C ALA A 409 1.91 2.52 6.70
N PHE A 410 2.48 1.65 5.86
CA PHE A 410 3.06 0.36 6.26
C PHE A 410 4.60 0.39 6.36
N SER A 411 5.21 1.58 6.41
CA SER A 411 6.67 1.69 6.63
C SER A 411 7.11 1.20 8.02
N PHE A 412 6.21 1.17 9.00
CA PHE A 412 6.47 0.51 10.29
C PHE A 412 6.54 -1.01 10.14
N PHE A 413 5.84 -1.57 9.14
CA PHE A 413 5.76 -3.01 8.95
C PHE A 413 6.99 -3.52 8.21
N SER A 414 7.33 -2.93 7.06
CA SER A 414 8.49 -3.35 6.26
C SER A 414 8.96 -2.26 5.30
N ASN A 415 10.05 -2.52 4.58
CA ASN A 415 10.51 -1.71 3.44
C ASN A 415 9.54 -1.79 2.24
N ARG A 416 8.29 -1.34 2.44
CA ARG A 416 7.23 -1.37 1.44
C ARG A 416 7.48 -0.42 0.30
N TRP A 417 8.09 0.72 0.59
CA TRP A 417 8.31 1.76 -0.41
C TRP A 417 9.25 1.26 -1.52
N MET A 418 10.47 0.82 -1.20
CA MET A 418 11.40 0.33 -2.23
C MET A 418 10.90 -0.96 -2.88
N SER A 419 10.39 -1.91 -2.07
CA SER A 419 9.92 -3.20 -2.60
C SER A 419 8.73 -3.09 -3.54
N THR A 420 7.87 -2.06 -3.38
CA THR A 420 6.67 -1.88 -4.20
C THR A 420 6.91 -0.91 -5.34
N MET A 421 7.61 0.21 -5.13
CA MET A 421 7.80 1.25 -6.15
C MET A 421 8.89 0.91 -7.15
N PHE A 422 9.99 0.28 -6.70
CA PHE A 422 11.14 -0.02 -7.53
C PHE A 422 11.19 -1.50 -7.89
N ASN A 423 10.19 -1.97 -8.63
CA ASN A 423 10.19 -3.33 -9.16
C ASN A 423 9.53 -3.38 -10.55
N GLN A 424 9.72 -4.50 -11.26
CA GLN A 424 9.13 -4.69 -12.59
C GLN A 424 7.59 -4.72 -12.57
N ILE A 425 6.99 -5.11 -11.44
CA ILE A 425 5.54 -5.19 -11.27
C ILE A 425 4.93 -3.78 -11.33
N MET A 426 5.54 -2.81 -10.66
CA MET A 426 5.10 -1.41 -10.68
C MET A 426 5.28 -0.78 -12.06
N LEU A 427 6.41 -1.04 -12.73
CA LEU A 427 6.61 -0.56 -14.10
C LEU A 427 5.49 -1.05 -15.03
N ARG A 428 5.15 -2.35 -14.94
CA ARG A 428 4.05 -2.93 -15.70
C ARG A 428 2.69 -2.35 -15.28
N ASN A 429 2.45 -2.12 -13.99
CA ASN A 429 1.23 -1.45 -13.52
C ASN A 429 1.10 -0.05 -14.14
N ILE A 430 2.18 0.74 -14.17
CA ILE A 430 2.21 2.06 -14.80
C ILE A 430 1.84 1.97 -16.28
N ILE A 431 2.41 1.02 -17.03
CA ILE A 431 2.08 0.80 -18.44
C ILE A 431 0.59 0.48 -18.61
N ILE A 432 0.06 -0.45 -17.82
CA ILE A 432 -1.35 -0.84 -17.86
C ILE A 432 -2.25 0.37 -17.54
N TRP A 433 -1.89 1.17 -16.55
CA TRP A 433 -2.62 2.39 -16.20
C TRP A 433 -2.61 3.42 -17.32
N VAL A 434 -1.47 3.66 -17.97
CA VAL A 434 -1.38 4.57 -19.13
C VAL A 434 -2.31 4.08 -20.25
N VAL A 435 -2.31 2.79 -20.57
CA VAL A 435 -3.18 2.19 -21.59
C VAL A 435 -4.66 2.35 -21.22
N LEU A 436 -5.02 2.06 -19.96
CA LEU A 436 -6.40 2.21 -19.47
C LEU A 436 -6.88 3.66 -19.51
N ILE A 437 -6.02 4.61 -19.11
CA ILE A 437 -6.33 6.04 -19.16
C ILE A 437 -6.56 6.49 -20.61
N PHE A 438 -5.69 6.07 -21.54
CA PHE A 438 -5.85 6.36 -22.96
C PHE A 438 -7.19 5.80 -23.47
N PHE A 439 -7.48 4.53 -23.18
CA PHE A 439 -8.73 3.87 -23.56
C PHE A 439 -9.97 4.61 -23.03
N VAL A 440 -10.01 4.95 -21.74
CA VAL A 440 -11.11 5.69 -21.11
C VAL A 440 -11.32 7.05 -21.80
N ASN A 441 -10.23 7.76 -22.09
CA ASN A 441 -10.30 9.05 -22.79
C ASN A 441 -10.84 8.90 -24.22
N SER A 442 -10.39 7.89 -24.97
CA SER A 442 -10.88 7.62 -26.33
C SER A 442 -12.37 7.29 -26.36
N VAL A 443 -12.85 6.45 -25.44
CA VAL A 443 -14.27 6.09 -25.32
C VAL A 443 -15.13 7.32 -25.00
N ARG A 444 -14.64 8.20 -24.13
CA ARG A 444 -15.33 9.44 -23.76
C ARG A 444 -15.46 10.43 -24.92
N ILE A 445 -14.39 10.61 -25.70
CA ILE A 445 -14.40 11.51 -26.88
C ILE A 445 -15.43 11.01 -27.90
N ARG A 446 -15.47 9.70 -28.17
CA ARG A 446 -16.45 9.10 -29.09
C ARG A 446 -17.89 9.33 -28.63
N LYS A 447 -18.18 9.15 -27.34
CA LYS A 447 -19.52 9.41 -26.79
C LYS A 447 -19.96 10.87 -26.96
N ARG A 448 -19.06 11.83 -26.73
CA ARG A 448 -19.33 13.27 -26.95
C ARG A 448 -19.56 13.60 -28.43
N ALA A 449 -18.77 13.02 -29.33
CA ALA A 449 -18.94 13.21 -30.77
C ALA A 449 -20.28 12.65 -31.27
N PHE A 450 -20.68 11.47 -30.78
CA PHE A 450 -21.98 10.87 -31.10
C PHE A 450 -23.14 11.72 -30.57
N ALA A 451 -23.09 12.16 -29.31
CA ALA A 451 -24.12 13.03 -28.75
C ALA A 451 -24.28 14.35 -29.52
N LYS A 452 -23.17 14.97 -29.96
CA LYS A 452 -23.22 16.18 -30.80
C LYS A 452 -23.84 15.95 -32.18
N ARG A 453 -23.61 14.78 -32.79
CA ARG A 453 -24.23 14.43 -34.08
C ARG A 453 -25.74 14.24 -33.93
N VAL A 454 -26.20 13.54 -32.89
CA VAL A 454 -27.64 13.31 -32.67
C VAL A 454 -28.42 14.63 -32.49
N VAL A 455 -27.82 15.64 -31.84
CA VAL A 455 -28.44 16.97 -31.66
C VAL A 455 -28.49 17.80 -32.95
N LEU A 456 -27.67 17.48 -33.96
CA LEU A 456 -27.69 18.17 -35.26
C LEU A 456 -28.70 17.57 -36.26
N TYR A 457 -29.32 16.43 -35.93
CA TYR A 457 -30.32 15.74 -36.76
C TYR A 457 -31.73 15.76 -36.14
N VAL A 458 -31.94 16.56 -35.09
CA VAL A 458 -33.24 16.94 -34.51
C VAL A 458 -33.36 18.45 -34.65
#